data_AF-A0A537Z1U8-F1
#
_entry.id   AF-A0A537Z1U8-F1
#
_cell.length_a   1.000
_cell.length_b   1.000
_cell.length_c   1.000
_cell.angle_alpha   90.00
_cell.angle_beta   90.00
_cell.angle_gamma   90.00
#
_symmetry.space_group_name_H-M   'P 1'
#
loop_
_entity.id
_entity.type
_entity.pdbx_description
1 polymer ?
#
loop_
_entity_poly.entity_id
_entity_poly.type
_entity_poly.pdbx_seq_one_letter_code
_entity_poly.pdbx_strand_id
1 'polypeptide(L)'
;MTANHVVEDASDIEVTFGDGTKTSAHVVSSAPENDIAVLAPDSTPGLIVPAVLNGGGIQVGDDTFSVGNPLGLAGSLTAGVISGLNRAIPRENGLGQLDGLIQFDAAVNPGSSGGPLLNRAGQVIGIVTALANPSSQRFFVGIGFAVPIKTAGGAARAPDQ
;
A
#
# COMPACT_ATOMS: atom_id res chain seq x y z
N MET A 1 1.75 -6.26 5.22
CA MET A 1 2.30 -5.93 3.88
C MET A 1 2.45 -4.44 3.81
N THR A 2 3.49 -3.95 3.14
CA THR A 2 3.76 -2.53 2.95
C THR A 2 4.36 -2.31 1.55
N ALA A 3 4.57 -1.06 1.16
CA ALA A 3 5.32 -0.74 -0.04
C ALA A 3 6.82 -1.00 0.19
N ASN A 4 7.51 -1.58 -0.79
CA ASN A 4 8.92 -1.98 -0.63
C ASN A 4 9.82 -0.76 -0.36
N HIS A 5 9.62 0.33 -1.11
CA HIS A 5 10.43 1.55 -0.95
C HIS A 5 10.31 2.19 0.45
N VAL A 6 9.31 1.83 1.25
CA VAL A 6 9.17 2.30 2.64
C VAL A 6 10.20 1.64 3.56
N VAL A 7 10.68 0.44 3.21
CA VAL A 7 11.52 -0.40 4.06
C VAL A 7 12.87 -0.79 3.43
N GLU A 8 13.11 -0.46 2.17
CA GLU A 8 14.27 -0.92 1.37
C GLU A 8 15.64 -0.65 2.03
N ASP A 9 15.79 0.51 2.69
CA ASP A 9 17.04 0.92 3.36
C ASP A 9 16.92 0.98 4.90
N ALA A 10 15.86 0.39 5.47
CA ALA A 10 15.62 0.45 6.91
C ALA A 10 16.56 -0.52 7.67
N SER A 11 17.37 0.00 8.59
CA SER A 11 18.14 -0.82 9.54
C SER A 11 17.27 -1.41 10.65
N ASP A 12 16.25 -0.64 11.06
CA ASP A 12 15.34 -0.95 12.15
C ASP A 12 13.91 -0.63 11.72
N ILE A 13 12.99 -1.58 11.94
CA ILE A 13 11.58 -1.42 11.61
C ILE A 13 10.78 -1.58 12.90
N GLU A 14 10.01 -0.55 13.27
CA GLU A 14 9.04 -0.62 14.37
C GLU A 14 7.62 -0.60 13.79
N VAL A 15 6.79 -1.55 14.19
CA VAL A 15 5.36 -1.60 13.87
C VAL A 15 4.57 -1.12 15.07
N THR A 16 3.66 -0.16 14.84
CA THR A 16 2.65 0.26 15.82
C THR A 16 1.30 -0.33 15.43
N PHE A 17 0.67 -1.10 16.32
CA PHE A 17 -0.66 -1.68 16.11
C PHE A 17 -1.78 -0.69 16.43
N GLY A 18 -3.02 -1.03 16.04
CA GLY A 18 -4.19 -0.18 16.25
C GLY A 18 -4.55 0.08 17.72
N ASP A 19 -4.05 -0.74 18.66
CA ASP A 19 -4.18 -0.52 20.10
C ASP A 19 -3.05 0.34 20.70
N GLY A 20 -2.09 0.78 19.86
CA GLY A 20 -0.93 1.58 20.24
C GLY A 20 0.29 0.78 20.71
N THR A 21 0.20 -0.55 20.81
CA THR A 21 1.37 -1.38 21.12
C THR A 21 2.40 -1.32 20.00
N LYS A 22 3.67 -1.45 20.38
CA LYS A 22 4.82 -1.33 19.49
C LYS A 22 5.71 -2.55 19.57
N THR A 23 6.30 -2.92 18.45
CA THR A 23 7.22 -4.06 18.37
C THR A 23 8.19 -3.86 17.21
N SER A 24 9.40 -4.42 17.35
CA SER A 24 10.31 -4.54 16.23
C SER A 24 9.75 -5.51 15.19
N ALA A 25 10.12 -5.33 13.94
CA ALA A 25 9.75 -6.19 12.84
C ALA A 25 10.93 -6.40 11.90
N HIS A 26 10.87 -7.47 11.11
CA HIS A 26 11.83 -7.76 10.06
C HIS A 26 11.11 -8.05 8.75
N VAL A 27 11.82 -7.85 7.63
CA VAL A 27 11.32 -8.21 6.30
C VAL A 27 11.38 -9.73 6.18
N VAL A 28 10.23 -10.34 5.87
CA VAL A 28 10.11 -11.78 5.59
C VAL A 28 10.36 -12.06 4.12
N SER A 29 9.85 -11.19 3.25
CA SER A 29 10.03 -11.25 1.81
C SER A 29 9.83 -9.87 1.20
N SER A 30 10.45 -9.64 0.04
CA SER A 30 10.24 -8.45 -0.77
C SER A 30 10.09 -8.82 -2.23
N ALA A 31 9.34 -8.00 -2.95
CA ALA A 31 9.19 -8.04 -4.40
C ALA A 31 9.35 -6.61 -4.92
N PRO A 32 10.61 -6.11 -5.04
CA PRO A 32 10.88 -4.75 -5.47
C PRO A 32 10.27 -4.42 -6.84
N GLU A 33 10.10 -5.42 -7.71
CA GLU A 33 9.47 -5.28 -9.01
C GLU A 33 7.98 -4.97 -8.98
N ASN A 34 7.33 -5.24 -7.85
CA ASN A 34 5.94 -4.91 -7.58
C ASN A 34 5.80 -3.83 -6.50
N ASP A 35 6.92 -3.31 -5.96
CA ASP A 35 6.97 -2.41 -4.82
C ASP A 35 6.22 -2.95 -3.58
N ILE A 36 6.39 -4.24 -3.26
CA ILE A 36 5.75 -4.87 -2.09
C ILE A 36 6.78 -5.49 -1.15
N ALA A 37 6.58 -5.33 0.15
CA ALA A 37 7.30 -6.06 1.19
C ALA A 37 6.34 -6.68 2.22
N VAL A 38 6.74 -7.83 2.78
CA VAL A 38 6.05 -8.51 3.88
C VAL A 38 6.90 -8.38 5.12
N LEU A 39 6.29 -7.93 6.21
CA LEU A 39 6.93 -7.77 7.51
C LEU A 39 6.39 -8.81 8.48
N ALA A 40 7.26 -9.35 9.32
CA ALA A 40 6.90 -10.10 10.51
C ALA A 40 7.26 -9.29 11.75
N PRO A 41 6.27 -8.92 12.59
CA PRO A 41 6.55 -8.36 13.89
C PRO A 41 7.09 -9.44 14.84
N ASP A 42 8.02 -9.07 15.73
CA ASP A 42 8.61 -9.98 16.73
C ASP A 42 7.57 -10.45 17.75
N SER A 43 6.54 -9.63 17.98
CA SER A 43 5.41 -9.94 18.86
C SER A 43 4.11 -9.34 18.35
N THR A 44 2.99 -9.88 18.80
CA THR A 44 1.65 -9.40 18.41
C THR A 44 0.82 -9.07 19.65
N PRO A 45 -0.13 -8.14 19.57
CA PRO A 45 -1.13 -7.93 20.62
C PRO A 45 -1.92 -9.22 20.89
N GLY A 46 -2.48 -9.32 22.09
CA GLY A 46 -3.30 -10.47 22.47
C GLY A 46 -4.52 -10.72 21.55
N LEU A 47 -4.99 -9.67 20.86
CA LEU A 47 -6.02 -9.77 19.84
C LEU A 47 -5.57 -9.06 18.56
N ILE A 48 -5.46 -9.81 17.47
CA ILE A 48 -5.33 -9.27 16.11
C ILE A 48 -6.56 -9.69 15.32
N VAL A 49 -7.19 -8.71 14.66
CA VAL A 49 -8.21 -8.97 13.64
C VAL A 49 -7.55 -8.79 12.27
N PRO A 50 -7.41 -9.87 11.47
CA PRO A 50 -6.83 -9.75 10.14
C PRO A 50 -7.76 -8.97 9.22
N ALA A 51 -7.17 -8.18 8.33
CA ALA A 51 -7.91 -7.52 7.28
C ALA A 51 -8.52 -8.55 6.31
N VAL A 52 -9.75 -8.30 5.87
CA VAL A 52 -10.39 -9.11 4.82
C VAL A 52 -9.86 -8.65 3.46
N LEU A 53 -9.36 -9.58 2.65
CA LEU A 53 -8.82 -9.27 1.33
C LEU A 53 -9.86 -9.55 0.24
N ASN A 54 -9.95 -8.67 -0.75
CA ASN A 54 -10.75 -8.88 -1.95
C ASN A 54 -9.89 -8.70 -3.21
N GLY A 55 -9.55 -9.83 -3.84
CA GLY A 55 -8.69 -9.87 -5.02
C GLY A 55 -9.36 -9.65 -6.37
N GLY A 56 -10.64 -9.21 -6.43
CA GLY A 56 -11.32 -9.02 -7.70
C GLY A 56 -12.66 -8.29 -7.62
N GLY A 57 -13.34 -8.21 -8.77
CA GLY A 57 -14.68 -7.61 -8.86
C GLY A 57 -14.72 -6.09 -8.72
N ILE A 58 -13.57 -5.41 -8.75
CA ILE A 58 -13.49 -3.95 -8.76
C ILE A 58 -13.67 -3.39 -10.18
N GLN A 59 -14.31 -2.23 -10.27
CA GLN A 59 -14.60 -1.52 -11.52
C GLN A 59 -14.27 -0.04 -11.39
N VAL A 60 -14.03 0.62 -12.53
CA VAL A 60 -13.90 2.08 -12.56
C VAL A 60 -15.21 2.71 -12.11
N GLY A 61 -15.14 3.67 -11.20
CA GLY A 61 -16.29 4.32 -10.57
C GLY A 61 -16.70 3.71 -9.23
N ASP A 62 -16.14 2.56 -8.83
CA ASP A 62 -16.37 2.02 -7.48
C ASP A 62 -15.78 2.95 -6.42
N ASP A 63 -16.53 3.18 -5.35
CA ASP A 63 -16.04 3.90 -4.17
C ASP A 63 -14.81 3.19 -3.59
N THR A 64 -13.81 3.98 -3.23
CA THR A 64 -12.57 3.50 -2.64
C THR A 64 -12.11 4.40 -1.49
N PHE A 65 -11.40 3.81 -0.54
CA PHE A 65 -10.92 4.49 0.66
C PHE A 65 -9.46 4.18 0.90
N SER A 66 -8.65 5.20 1.15
CA SER A 66 -7.26 5.03 1.56
C SER A 66 -7.15 5.26 3.05
N VAL A 67 -6.47 4.35 3.75
CA VAL A 67 -6.12 4.49 5.17
C VAL A 67 -4.61 4.58 5.30
N GLY A 68 -4.12 5.53 6.09
CA GLY A 68 -2.69 5.69 6.29
C GLY A 68 -2.32 6.58 7.46
N ASN A 69 -1.05 6.96 7.49
CA ASN A 69 -0.47 7.87 8.48
C ASN A 69 0.18 9.09 7.79
N PRO A 70 -0.58 9.85 6.98
CA PRO A 70 -0.03 11.00 6.27
C PRO A 70 0.48 12.05 7.26
N LEU A 71 1.71 12.51 7.08
CA LEU A 71 2.35 13.52 7.94
C LEU A 71 2.37 13.17 9.44
N GLY A 72 2.30 11.87 9.81
CA GLY A 72 2.26 11.42 11.20
C GLY A 72 0.88 11.49 11.86
N LEU A 73 -0.18 11.82 11.11
CA LEU A 73 -1.57 11.76 11.56
C LEU A 73 -2.12 10.33 11.43
N ALA A 74 -1.86 9.50 12.44
CA ALA A 74 -2.23 8.10 12.44
C ALA A 74 -3.76 7.91 12.30
N GLY A 75 -4.15 6.92 11.50
CA GLY A 75 -5.57 6.57 11.29
C GLY A 75 -6.33 7.55 10.39
N SER A 76 -5.64 8.28 9.52
CA SER A 76 -6.31 9.14 8.54
C SER A 76 -6.97 8.29 7.46
N LEU A 77 -8.23 8.65 7.13
CA LEU A 77 -9.01 8.02 6.08
C LEU A 77 -9.43 9.08 5.05
N THR A 78 -9.28 8.74 3.77
CA THR A 78 -9.75 9.56 2.64
C THR A 78 -10.61 8.71 1.72
N ALA A 79 -11.54 9.34 1.01
CA ALA A 79 -12.48 8.68 0.12
C ALA A 79 -12.36 9.24 -1.30
N GLY A 80 -12.66 8.39 -2.28
CA GLY A 80 -12.68 8.70 -3.69
C GLY A 80 -13.28 7.55 -4.47
N VAL A 81 -12.90 7.41 -5.74
CA VAL A 81 -13.30 6.32 -6.63
C VAL A 81 -12.08 5.66 -7.29
N ILE A 82 -12.28 4.46 -7.79
CA ILE A 82 -11.36 3.85 -8.76
C ILE A 82 -11.46 4.62 -10.07
N SER A 83 -10.39 5.30 -10.47
CA SER A 83 -10.34 6.13 -11.68
C SER A 83 -9.80 5.36 -12.90
N GLY A 84 -9.19 4.20 -12.69
CA GLY A 84 -8.62 3.39 -13.75
C GLY A 84 -8.05 2.06 -13.25
N LEU A 85 -7.92 1.10 -14.15
CA LEU A 85 -7.35 -0.22 -13.89
C LEU A 85 -6.24 -0.50 -14.91
N ASN A 86 -5.36 -1.46 -14.57
CA ASN A 86 -4.25 -1.89 -15.41
C ASN A 86 -3.34 -0.74 -15.86
N ARG A 87 -3.05 0.20 -14.95
CA ARG A 87 -2.12 1.29 -15.23
C ARG A 87 -0.68 0.82 -15.12
N ALA A 88 0.18 1.48 -15.89
CA ALA A 88 1.62 1.33 -15.81
C ALA A 88 2.24 2.69 -15.51
N ILE A 89 3.21 2.73 -14.58
CA ILE A 89 3.98 3.94 -14.26
C ILE A 89 5.47 3.64 -14.20
N PRO A 90 6.35 4.56 -14.63
CA PRO A 90 7.78 4.43 -14.42
C PRO A 90 8.09 4.28 -12.93
N ARG A 91 9.09 3.46 -12.60
CA ARG A 91 9.62 3.41 -11.22
C ARG A 91 10.45 4.65 -10.92
N GLU A 92 10.46 5.08 -9.66
CA GLU A 92 11.23 6.25 -9.24
C GLU A 92 12.75 6.07 -9.44
N ASN A 93 13.25 4.84 -9.30
CA ASN A 93 14.66 4.51 -9.56
C ASN A 93 15.05 4.47 -11.04
N GLY A 94 14.10 4.71 -11.96
CA GLY A 94 14.31 4.69 -13.41
C GLY A 94 14.50 3.29 -14.01
N LEU A 95 14.42 2.23 -13.20
CA LEU A 95 14.62 0.85 -13.64
C LEU A 95 13.28 0.16 -13.93
N GLY A 96 12.75 0.45 -15.12
CA GLY A 96 11.51 -0.16 -15.60
C GLY A 96 10.24 0.54 -15.09
N GLN A 97 9.16 -0.23 -14.98
CA GLN A 97 7.84 0.27 -14.60
C GLN A 97 7.16 -0.64 -13.59
N LEU A 98 6.16 -0.11 -12.89
CA LEU A 98 5.17 -0.87 -12.14
C LEU A 98 3.94 -1.04 -13.04
N ASP A 99 3.48 -2.28 -13.21
CA ASP A 99 2.39 -2.64 -14.11
C ASP A 99 1.15 -3.13 -13.35
N GLY A 100 0.00 -3.10 -14.02
CA GLY A 100 -1.24 -3.69 -13.48
C GLY A 100 -1.85 -2.92 -12.31
N LEU A 101 -1.51 -1.64 -12.16
CA LEU A 101 -1.92 -0.83 -11.00
C LEU A 101 -3.39 -0.41 -11.06
N ILE A 102 -3.98 -0.25 -9.88
CA ILE A 102 -5.25 0.45 -9.66
C ILE A 102 -4.94 1.94 -9.58
N GLN A 103 -5.65 2.76 -10.35
CA GLN A 103 -5.64 4.21 -10.21
C GLN A 103 -6.85 4.65 -9.41
N PHE A 104 -6.66 5.59 -8.49
CA PHE A 104 -7.73 6.17 -7.67
C PHE A 104 -7.51 7.66 -7.40
N ASP A 105 -8.53 8.36 -6.91
CA ASP A 105 -8.49 9.79 -6.60
C ASP A 105 -8.75 10.14 -5.11
N ALA A 106 -8.90 9.13 -4.24
CA ALA A 106 -8.87 9.33 -2.80
C ALA A 106 -7.53 9.98 -2.39
N ALA A 107 -7.59 11.03 -1.56
CA ALA A 107 -6.41 11.82 -1.24
C ALA A 107 -5.34 11.00 -0.52
N VAL A 108 -4.11 11.01 -1.05
CA VAL A 108 -2.95 10.32 -0.48
C VAL A 108 -1.73 11.23 -0.50
N ASN A 109 -0.94 11.17 0.56
CA ASN A 109 0.27 11.96 0.76
C ASN A 109 1.37 11.05 1.35
N PRO A 110 2.65 11.47 1.40
CA PRO A 110 3.69 10.72 2.11
C PRO A 110 3.22 10.27 3.49
N GLY A 111 3.38 8.96 3.77
CA GLY A 111 2.79 8.28 4.94
C GLY A 111 1.51 7.47 4.63
N SER A 112 0.97 7.60 3.41
CA SER A 112 -0.10 6.70 2.91
C SER A 112 0.45 5.47 2.21
N SER A 113 1.66 5.55 1.66
CA SER A 113 2.36 4.42 1.02
C SER A 113 2.49 3.23 1.99
N GLY A 114 2.20 2.03 1.49
CA GLY A 114 2.08 0.80 2.28
C GLY A 114 0.75 0.61 2.99
N GLY A 115 -0.09 1.65 3.06
CA GLY A 115 -1.44 1.57 3.60
C GLY A 115 -2.42 0.82 2.69
N PRO A 116 -3.55 0.33 3.24
CA PRO A 116 -4.55 -0.38 2.44
C PRO A 116 -5.41 0.58 1.63
N LEU A 117 -5.71 0.19 0.41
CA LEU A 117 -6.83 0.70 -0.38
C LEU A 117 -8.03 -0.23 -0.18
N LEU A 118 -9.17 0.32 0.24
CA LEU A 118 -10.36 -0.43 0.68
C LEU A 118 -11.55 -0.17 -0.24
N ASN A 119 -12.42 -1.18 -0.41
CA ASN A 119 -13.76 -0.98 -0.98
C ASN A 119 -14.79 -0.59 0.10
N ARG A 120 -16.04 -0.33 -0.28
CA ARG A 120 -17.15 -0.01 0.64
C ARG A 120 -17.43 -1.04 1.74
N ALA A 121 -17.04 -2.29 1.52
CA ALA A 121 -17.20 -3.36 2.50
C ALA A 121 -16.04 -3.43 3.51
N GLY A 122 -15.09 -2.50 3.45
CA GLY A 122 -13.89 -2.50 4.29
C GLY A 122 -12.88 -3.58 3.91
N GLN A 123 -13.01 -4.17 2.71
CA GLN A 123 -12.09 -5.19 2.23
C GLN A 123 -10.92 -4.53 1.50
N VAL A 124 -9.71 -5.03 1.74
CA VAL A 124 -8.49 -4.57 1.07
C VAL A 124 -8.51 -5.02 -0.37
N ILE A 125 -8.48 -4.07 -1.30
CA ILE A 125 -8.42 -4.30 -2.75
C ILE A 125 -7.03 -4.00 -3.32
N GLY A 126 -6.19 -3.26 -2.59
CA GLY A 126 -4.80 -2.98 -2.98
C GLY A 126 -3.95 -2.40 -1.86
N ILE A 127 -2.66 -2.25 -2.14
CA ILE A 127 -1.66 -1.60 -1.28
C ILE A 127 -1.22 -0.32 -1.98
N VAL A 128 -1.37 0.83 -1.33
CA VAL A 128 -0.99 2.13 -1.88
C VAL A 128 0.53 2.17 -2.08
N THR A 129 0.99 2.51 -3.28
CA THR A 129 2.43 2.56 -3.63
C THR A 129 2.87 3.99 -3.88
N ALA A 130 2.31 4.61 -4.92
CA ALA A 130 2.87 5.81 -5.51
C ALA A 130 1.79 6.83 -5.85
N LEU A 131 2.25 8.06 -6.06
CA LEU A 131 1.48 9.18 -6.57
C LEU A 131 1.90 9.45 -8.01
N ALA A 132 0.96 9.79 -8.91
CA ALA A 132 1.39 10.48 -10.12
C ALA A 132 1.84 11.87 -9.70
N ASN A 133 3.14 12.14 -9.80
CA ASN A 133 3.70 13.45 -9.52
C ASN A 133 4.41 14.03 -10.76
N PRO A 134 3.66 14.47 -11.79
CA PRO A 134 4.25 14.97 -13.03
C PRO A 134 5.08 16.27 -12.86
N SER A 135 5.05 16.90 -11.69
CA SER A 135 5.66 18.21 -11.42
C SER A 135 6.66 18.22 -10.25
N SER A 136 7.00 17.06 -9.68
CA SER A 136 7.80 16.95 -8.44
C SER A 136 7.21 17.76 -7.27
N GLN A 137 5.91 18.01 -7.27
CA GLN A 137 5.20 18.79 -6.27
C GLN A 137 4.80 17.91 -5.08
N ARG A 138 5.00 18.39 -3.85
CA ARG A 138 4.74 17.59 -2.64
C ARG A 138 3.27 17.44 -2.24
N PHE A 139 2.32 17.82 -3.11
CA PHE A 139 0.88 17.76 -2.83
C PHE A 139 0.17 16.81 -3.79
N PHE A 140 -0.90 16.19 -3.30
CA PHE A 140 -1.74 15.30 -4.10
C PHE A 140 -2.46 16.06 -5.22
N VAL A 141 -2.35 15.56 -6.45
CA VAL A 141 -2.97 16.16 -7.65
C VAL A 141 -4.22 15.42 -8.14
N GLY A 142 -4.75 14.47 -7.35
CA GLY A 142 -5.93 13.69 -7.73
C GLY A 142 -5.64 12.34 -8.41
N ILE A 143 -4.39 11.87 -8.39
CA ILE A 143 -4.00 10.61 -9.04
C ILE A 143 -3.07 9.81 -8.11
N GLY A 144 -3.62 8.75 -7.50
CA GLY A 144 -2.90 7.77 -6.70
C GLY A 144 -2.87 6.40 -7.39
N PHE A 145 -1.88 5.59 -7.03
CA PHE A 145 -1.73 4.23 -7.51
C PHE A 145 -1.62 3.21 -6.38
N ALA A 146 -2.26 2.07 -6.55
CA ALA A 146 -2.18 0.94 -5.65
C ALA A 146 -1.89 -0.36 -6.42
N VAL A 147 -1.05 -1.21 -5.84
CA VAL A 147 -0.81 -2.57 -6.31
C VAL A 147 -2.03 -3.41 -5.94
N PRO A 148 -2.69 -4.11 -6.89
CA PRO A 148 -3.83 -4.97 -6.56
C PRO A 148 -3.47 -6.00 -5.51
N ILE A 149 -4.37 -6.26 -4.55
CA ILE A 149 -4.09 -7.16 -3.43
C ILE A 149 -3.81 -8.59 -3.89
N LYS A 150 -4.36 -9.00 -5.04
CA LYS A 150 -4.07 -10.29 -5.67
C LYS A 150 -2.60 -10.38 -6.11
N THR A 151 -2.07 -9.32 -6.70
CA THR A 151 -0.64 -9.23 -7.09
C THR A 151 0.25 -9.19 -5.86
N ALA A 152 -0.09 -8.34 -4.88
CA ALA A 152 0.67 -8.23 -3.65
C ALA A 152 0.71 -9.56 -2.88
N GLY A 153 -0.41 -10.26 -2.75
CA GLY A 153 -0.49 -11.57 -2.11
C GLY A 153 0.26 -12.69 -2.84
N GLY A 154 0.41 -12.59 -4.16
CA GLY A 154 1.26 -13.49 -4.94
C GLY A 154 2.75 -13.24 -4.68
N ALA A 155 3.16 -11.97 -4.71
CA ALA A 155 4.52 -11.54 -4.37
C ALA A 155 4.94 -11.95 -2.94
N ALA A 156 4.01 -11.88 -1.98
CA ALA A 156 4.24 -12.32 -0.61
C ALA A 156 4.48 -13.83 -0.43
N ARG A 157 4.15 -14.65 -1.44
CA ARG A 157 4.22 -16.11 -1.38
C ARG A 157 5.36 -16.69 -2.20
N ALA A 158 6.07 -15.90 -3.00
CA ALA A 158 7.25 -16.36 -3.70
C ALA A 158 8.39 -16.51 -2.67
N PRO A 159 8.88 -17.73 -2.38
CA PRO A 159 10.15 -17.89 -1.70
C PRO A 159 11.25 -17.38 -2.64
N ASP A 160 12.28 -16.76 -2.08
CA ASP A 160 13.49 -16.36 -2.80
C ASP A 160 13.98 -17.53 -3.67
N GLN A 161 14.12 -17.29 -4.98
CA GLN A 161 14.84 -18.19 -5.88
C GLN A 161 16.35 -18.01 -5.71
#